data_AF-A0A2U1CVM0-F1
#
_entry.id   AF-A0A2U1CVM0-F1
#
_cell.length_a   1.000
_cell.length_b   1.000
_cell.length_c   1.000
_cell.angle_alpha   90.00
_cell.angle_beta   90.00
_cell.angle_gamma   90.00
#
_symmetry.space_group_name_H-M   'P 1'
#
loop_
_entity.id
_entity.type
_entity.pdbx_description
1 polymer ?
#
loop_
_entity_poly.entity_id
_entity_poly.type
_entity_poly.pdbx_seq_one_letter_code
_entity_poly.pdbx_strand_id
1 'polypeptide(L)'
;MNNWLTAPILIPLLGGVLQIFMSYAPMQLRRTLALTTTILTLLAAIVLLGLADDGSYRVYALGNWQPPFGIMLVLDRLAALMLIVTAVLALFCHIYAFQKTDTQGPHFHTLFLFQLTGLNIAFLTGDLFNLFVAFEVLLIASYGLLLHGGGTTRTVAGLHYVVLNLIGSALFLFSVGMIYSVTGTLNMADLAVKVPQLSSENLPLVKTGGLLLLVVFGLKSAILPLCFWLPRAYSNATAPVAALFAVMTKVGIYAILRVYTLIFGENAGELAHLGMNWLFPTALFTLAIGVIGLLGSKKLKTMIAWQVIISVGTMLAAIGLTTPAGISAALFYLINTTWVVGGLFLLADLVSSQRGSADDRIVTAPKMRNNALLGTLFLISAVAAIGLPPLSGFFSKLLILQAATPGTEMVLLWSVILVGGFFTLIAYSHAGSIVFWRNSEGHIKHDGKLGLPVTLSTAGLVGLSLVIVALAGPINRYTEATAAQLNSPAGYTEVLQMPVVTESRR
;
A
#
# COMPACT_ATOMS: atom_id res chain seq x y z
N MET A 1 8.04 -26.08 -10.81
CA MET A 1 7.86 -25.45 -9.48
C MET A 1 7.52 -23.95 -9.54
N ASN A 2 7.65 -23.26 -10.69
CA ASN A 2 7.35 -21.82 -10.80
C ASN A 2 5.85 -21.48 -10.88
N ASN A 3 4.97 -22.48 -11.00
CA ASN A 3 3.52 -22.26 -11.07
C ASN A 3 2.95 -21.63 -9.79
N TRP A 4 3.66 -21.69 -8.67
CA TRP A 4 3.26 -21.00 -7.43
C TRP A 4 3.13 -19.48 -7.62
N LEU A 5 3.84 -18.88 -8.58
CA LEU A 5 3.77 -17.44 -8.86
C LEU A 5 2.39 -17.00 -9.35
N THR A 6 1.62 -17.87 -9.99
CA THR A 6 0.26 -17.52 -10.45
C THR A 6 -0.77 -17.63 -9.34
N ALA A 7 -0.48 -18.37 -8.26
CA ALA A 7 -1.45 -18.66 -7.21
C ALA A 7 -2.03 -17.41 -6.53
N PRO A 8 -1.23 -16.39 -6.11
CA PRO A 8 -1.77 -15.18 -5.50
C PRO A 8 -2.67 -14.38 -6.45
N ILE A 9 -2.55 -14.56 -7.77
CA ILE A 9 -3.37 -13.87 -8.78
C ILE A 9 -4.63 -14.69 -9.06
N LEU A 10 -4.48 -15.98 -9.37
CA LEU A 10 -5.58 -16.85 -9.79
C LEU A 10 -6.55 -17.18 -8.66
N ILE A 11 -6.06 -17.39 -7.43
CA ILE A 11 -6.91 -17.72 -6.28
C ILE A 11 -7.97 -16.63 -6.05
N PRO A 12 -7.61 -15.34 -5.83
CA PRO A 12 -8.61 -14.30 -5.64
C PRO A 12 -9.40 -14.01 -6.92
N LEU A 13 -8.82 -14.16 -8.12
CA LEU A 13 -9.55 -13.98 -9.37
C LEU A 13 -10.71 -14.98 -9.50
N LEU A 14 -10.41 -16.28 -9.35
CA LEU A 14 -11.39 -17.35 -9.42
C LEU A 14 -12.40 -17.24 -8.28
N GLY A 15 -11.96 -16.92 -7.06
CA GLY A 15 -12.86 -16.65 -5.95
C GLY A 15 -13.83 -15.49 -6.24
N GLY A 16 -13.34 -14.40 -6.84
CA GLY A 16 -14.15 -13.25 -7.25
C GLY A 16 -15.16 -13.61 -8.33
N VAL A 17 -14.75 -14.37 -9.36
CA VAL A 17 -15.63 -14.88 -10.42
C VAL A 17 -16.72 -15.79 -9.86
N LEU A 18 -16.38 -16.73 -8.98
CA LEU A 18 -17.35 -17.61 -8.33
C LEU A 18 -18.38 -16.82 -7.50
N GLN A 19 -17.97 -15.74 -6.83
CA GLN A 19 -18.89 -14.86 -6.08
C GLN A 19 -19.95 -14.19 -6.97
N ILE A 20 -19.66 -13.92 -8.25
CA ILE A 20 -20.63 -13.34 -9.19
C ILE A 20 -21.78 -14.32 -9.43
N PHE A 21 -21.45 -15.58 -9.71
CA PHE A 21 -22.44 -16.64 -9.92
C PHE A 21 -23.23 -17.00 -8.66
N MET A 22 -22.70 -16.67 -7.48
CA MET A 22 -23.33 -16.92 -6.18
C MET A 22 -24.18 -15.75 -5.66
N SER A 23 -24.65 -14.86 -6.55
CA SER A 23 -25.43 -13.69 -6.13
C SER A 23 -26.70 -14.03 -5.33
N TYR A 24 -27.33 -15.17 -5.60
CA TYR A 24 -28.51 -15.69 -4.87
C TYR A 24 -28.18 -16.68 -3.75
N ALA A 25 -26.90 -17.02 -3.55
CA ALA A 25 -26.48 -17.97 -2.52
C ALA A 25 -26.60 -17.38 -1.11
N PRO A 26 -26.78 -18.24 -0.07
CA PRO A 26 -26.85 -17.76 1.31
C PRO A 26 -25.56 -17.02 1.70
N MET A 27 -25.70 -15.95 2.48
CA MET A 27 -24.58 -15.06 2.84
C MET A 27 -23.43 -15.81 3.54
N GLN A 28 -23.73 -16.84 4.32
CA GLN A 28 -22.71 -17.67 4.98
C GLN A 28 -21.81 -18.40 3.98
N LEU A 29 -22.36 -18.92 2.88
CA LEU A 29 -21.57 -19.57 1.84
C LEU A 29 -20.66 -18.57 1.14
N ARG A 30 -21.18 -17.38 0.82
CA ARG A 30 -20.40 -16.28 0.24
C ARG A 30 -19.25 -15.86 1.15
N ARG A 31 -19.51 -15.66 2.45
CA ARG A 31 -18.49 -15.34 3.46
C ARG A 31 -17.42 -16.44 3.56
N THR A 32 -17.85 -17.71 3.59
CA THR A 32 -16.94 -18.86 3.70
C THR A 32 -16.03 -18.94 2.47
N LEU A 33 -16.58 -18.87 1.26
CA LEU A 33 -15.80 -18.85 0.03
C LEU A 33 -14.80 -17.69 0.02
N ALA A 34 -15.26 -16.49 0.40
CA ALA A 34 -14.43 -15.31 0.42
C ALA A 34 -13.27 -15.43 1.42
N LEU A 35 -13.55 -15.92 2.64
CA LEU A 35 -12.54 -16.16 3.67
C LEU A 35 -11.54 -17.22 3.23
N THR A 36 -12.02 -18.38 2.75
CA THR A 36 -11.17 -19.48 2.27
C THR A 36 -10.25 -18.99 1.16
N THR A 37 -10.78 -18.21 0.21
CA THR A 37 -9.98 -17.62 -0.87
C THR A 37 -8.88 -16.71 -0.31
N THR A 38 -9.20 -15.82 0.65
CA THR A 38 -8.20 -14.93 1.26
C THR A 38 -7.15 -15.69 2.08
N ILE A 39 -7.54 -16.75 2.80
CA ILE A 39 -6.61 -17.62 3.53
C ILE A 39 -5.67 -18.34 2.55
N LEU A 40 -6.19 -18.89 1.45
CA LEU A 40 -5.37 -19.54 0.43
C LEU A 40 -4.39 -18.55 -0.23
N THR A 41 -4.82 -17.31 -0.49
CA THR A 41 -3.91 -16.24 -0.95
C THR A 41 -2.81 -15.93 0.05
N LEU A 42 -3.12 -15.89 1.35
CA LEU A 42 -2.13 -15.70 2.41
C LEU A 42 -1.13 -16.86 2.48
N LEU A 43 -1.61 -18.11 2.39
CA LEU A 43 -0.73 -19.29 2.35
C LEU A 43 0.19 -19.25 1.12
N ALA A 44 -0.34 -18.87 -0.04
CA ALA A 44 0.47 -18.67 -1.24
C ALA A 44 1.54 -17.59 -1.01
N ALA A 45 1.17 -16.44 -0.40
CA ALA A 45 2.13 -15.38 -0.09
C ALA A 45 3.23 -15.83 0.89
N ILE A 46 2.91 -16.66 1.89
CA ILE A 46 3.89 -17.23 2.83
C ILE A 46 4.87 -18.16 2.10
N VAL A 47 4.38 -19.02 1.21
CA VAL A 47 5.22 -19.90 0.38
C VAL A 47 6.15 -19.06 -0.49
N LEU A 48 5.62 -18.04 -1.17
CA LEU A 48 6.42 -17.17 -2.03
C LEU A 48 7.45 -16.34 -1.24
N LEU A 49 7.14 -15.94 0.00
CA LEU A 49 8.09 -15.29 0.90
C LEU A 49 9.29 -16.19 1.22
N GLY A 50 9.04 -17.47 1.53
CA GLY A 50 10.11 -18.45 1.75
C GLY A 50 10.93 -18.72 0.49
N LEU A 51 10.27 -18.76 -0.69
CA LEU A 51 10.95 -18.97 -1.97
C LEU A 51 11.81 -17.78 -2.43
N ALA A 52 11.50 -16.56 -1.99
CA ALA A 52 12.27 -15.36 -2.32
C ALA A 52 13.45 -15.12 -1.36
N ASP A 53 13.48 -15.82 -0.22
CA ASP A 53 14.51 -15.61 0.82
C ASP A 53 15.89 -16.16 0.47
N ASP A 54 16.01 -16.95 -0.60
CA ASP A 54 17.30 -17.39 -1.15
C ASP A 54 17.98 -16.31 -2.02
N GLY A 55 17.29 -15.20 -2.29
CA GLY A 55 17.79 -14.11 -3.13
C GLY A 55 17.72 -14.37 -4.64
N SER A 56 17.21 -15.53 -5.05
CA SER A 56 17.03 -15.85 -6.48
C SER A 56 15.82 -15.14 -7.07
N TYR A 57 15.90 -14.83 -8.37
CA TYR A 57 14.76 -14.38 -9.15
C TYR A 57 14.04 -15.61 -9.71
N ARG A 58 12.77 -15.76 -9.36
CA ARG A 58 11.91 -16.82 -9.90
C ARG A 58 10.97 -16.20 -10.91
N VAL A 59 10.87 -16.82 -12.07
CA VAL A 59 10.10 -16.26 -13.18
C VAL A 59 9.13 -17.27 -13.74
N TYR A 60 7.96 -16.78 -14.11
CA TYR A 60 6.95 -17.54 -14.81
C TYR A 60 6.53 -16.81 -16.10
N ALA A 61 6.82 -17.42 -17.24
CA ALA A 61 6.43 -16.92 -18.56
C ALA A 61 4.97 -17.29 -18.86
N LEU A 62 4.09 -16.30 -18.89
CA LEU A 62 2.69 -16.53 -19.26
C LEU A 62 2.59 -16.91 -20.73
N GLY A 63 1.95 -18.05 -21.01
CA GLY A 63 1.80 -18.58 -22.37
C GLY A 63 3.06 -19.20 -22.97
N ASN A 64 4.13 -19.37 -22.18
CA ASN A 64 5.39 -19.98 -22.63
C ASN A 64 6.05 -19.24 -23.82
N TRP A 65 5.84 -17.93 -23.93
CA TRP A 65 6.53 -17.07 -24.90
C TRP A 65 7.91 -16.66 -24.37
N GLN A 66 8.92 -16.60 -25.25
CA GLN A 66 10.25 -16.15 -24.83
C GLN A 66 10.24 -14.65 -24.49
N PRO A 67 10.92 -14.22 -23.43
CA PRO A 67 11.23 -12.80 -23.23
C PRO A 67 11.93 -12.22 -24.47
N PRO A 68 11.65 -10.98 -24.88
CA PRO A 68 10.78 -9.99 -24.24
C PRO A 68 9.30 -9.99 -24.71
N PHE A 69 8.88 -10.94 -25.54
CA PHE A 69 7.58 -10.89 -26.25
C PHE A 69 6.37 -11.36 -25.42
N GLY A 70 6.60 -11.97 -24.26
CA GLY A 70 5.57 -12.45 -23.34
C GLY A 70 5.55 -11.71 -22.00
N ILE A 71 4.40 -11.77 -21.31
CA ILE A 71 4.28 -11.25 -19.94
C ILE A 71 5.02 -12.18 -18.99
N MET A 72 6.00 -11.63 -18.27
CA MET A 72 6.74 -12.34 -17.23
C MET A 72 6.19 -11.97 -15.86
N LEU A 73 5.88 -12.98 -15.05
CA LEU A 73 5.71 -12.79 -13.61
C LEU A 73 7.06 -13.04 -12.94
N VAL A 74 7.56 -12.05 -12.20
CA VAL A 74 8.85 -12.09 -11.52
C VAL A 74 8.60 -12.03 -10.01
N LEU A 75 9.11 -13.02 -9.30
CA LEU A 75 9.16 -13.05 -7.86
C LEU A 75 10.58 -12.72 -7.40
N ASP A 76 10.67 -11.68 -6.60
CA ASP A 76 11.85 -11.27 -5.85
C ASP A 76 11.45 -10.89 -4.42
N ARG A 77 12.41 -10.43 -3.61
CA ARG A 77 12.14 -10.14 -2.19
C ARG A 77 11.14 -9.02 -2.00
N LEU A 78 11.18 -8.01 -2.87
CA LEU A 78 10.27 -6.86 -2.82
C LEU A 78 8.82 -7.28 -3.13
N ALA A 79 8.61 -8.04 -4.21
CA ALA A 79 7.29 -8.55 -4.57
C ALA A 79 6.72 -9.45 -3.48
N ALA A 80 7.54 -10.38 -2.95
CA ALA A 80 7.15 -11.27 -1.86
C ALA A 80 6.73 -10.50 -0.60
N LEU A 81 7.48 -9.45 -0.22
CA LEU A 81 7.15 -8.57 0.90
C LEU A 81 5.79 -7.88 0.70
N MET A 82 5.53 -7.35 -0.50
CA MET A 82 4.28 -6.68 -0.81
C MET A 82 3.09 -7.64 -0.80
N LEU A 83 3.27 -8.87 -1.29
CA LEU A 83 2.24 -9.92 -1.25
C LEU A 83 1.87 -10.29 0.19
N ILE A 84 2.85 -10.53 1.06
CA ILE A 84 2.56 -10.92 2.46
C ILE A 84 1.91 -9.78 3.24
N VAL A 85 2.40 -8.54 3.09
CA VAL A 85 1.82 -7.36 3.76
C VAL A 85 0.37 -7.18 3.35
N THR A 86 0.08 -7.32 2.05
CA THR A 86 -1.27 -7.19 1.48
C THR A 86 -2.18 -8.33 1.94
N ALA A 87 -1.73 -9.58 1.89
CA ALA A 87 -2.56 -10.74 2.25
C ALA A 87 -2.93 -10.74 3.74
N VAL A 88 -2.00 -10.37 4.63
CA VAL A 88 -2.26 -10.23 6.07
C VAL A 88 -3.29 -9.14 6.33
N LEU A 89 -3.10 -7.95 5.74
CA LEU A 89 -4.06 -6.84 5.85
C LEU A 89 -5.45 -7.26 5.34
N ALA A 90 -5.49 -7.91 4.18
CA ALA A 90 -6.72 -8.35 3.54
C ALA A 90 -7.50 -9.34 4.42
N LEU A 91 -6.81 -10.30 5.06
CA LEU A 91 -7.45 -11.26 5.96
C LEU A 91 -8.22 -10.55 7.09
N PHE A 92 -7.58 -9.61 7.79
CA PHE A 92 -8.22 -8.87 8.87
C PHE A 92 -9.36 -7.97 8.37
N CYS A 93 -9.19 -7.31 7.22
CA CYS A 93 -10.25 -6.51 6.61
C CYS A 93 -11.47 -7.37 6.22
N HIS A 94 -11.24 -8.58 5.72
CA HIS A 94 -12.29 -9.48 5.30
C HIS A 94 -13.10 -10.03 6.49
N ILE A 95 -12.41 -10.46 7.55
CA ILE A 95 -13.05 -10.92 8.80
C ILE A 95 -13.87 -9.79 9.43
N TYR A 96 -13.33 -8.56 9.43
CA TYR A 96 -14.06 -7.38 9.94
C TYR A 96 -15.37 -7.15 9.17
N ALA A 97 -15.36 -7.33 7.84
CA ALA A 97 -16.52 -7.04 7.00
C ALA A 97 -17.76 -7.91 7.32
N PHE A 98 -17.58 -9.11 7.88
CA PHE A 98 -18.66 -10.10 8.13
C PHE A 98 -19.71 -9.67 9.15
N GLN A 99 -19.44 -8.64 9.96
CA GLN A 99 -20.42 -8.17 10.94
C GLN A 99 -21.60 -7.48 10.26
N LYS A 100 -21.32 -6.61 9.28
CA LYS A 100 -22.35 -5.74 8.68
C LYS A 100 -21.95 -5.12 7.35
N THR A 101 -20.66 -4.86 7.10
CA THR A 101 -20.23 -4.09 5.93
C THR A 101 -20.51 -4.82 4.63
N ASP A 102 -20.33 -6.13 4.61
CA ASP A 102 -20.59 -6.98 3.44
C ASP A 102 -22.07 -7.01 3.02
N THR A 103 -23.01 -6.77 3.95
CA THR A 103 -24.45 -6.72 3.69
C THR A 103 -24.98 -5.33 3.31
N GLN A 104 -24.15 -4.27 3.35
CA GLN A 104 -24.59 -2.89 3.09
C GLN A 104 -24.75 -2.55 1.60
N GLY A 105 -24.34 -3.44 0.70
CA GLY A 105 -24.45 -3.25 -0.73
C GLY A 105 -24.16 -4.55 -1.49
N PRO A 106 -24.45 -4.61 -2.79
CA PRO A 106 -24.15 -5.79 -3.58
C PRO A 106 -22.65 -5.94 -3.85
N HIS A 107 -22.23 -7.16 -4.17
CA HIS A 107 -20.90 -7.48 -4.71
C HIS A 107 -19.65 -7.10 -3.88
N PHE A 108 -19.76 -6.85 -2.57
CA PHE A 108 -18.62 -6.53 -1.71
C PHE A 108 -17.45 -7.53 -1.86
N HIS A 109 -17.71 -8.83 -1.65
CA HIS A 109 -16.68 -9.87 -1.70
C HIS A 109 -16.06 -10.00 -3.10
N THR A 110 -16.86 -9.87 -4.16
CA THR A 110 -16.38 -9.87 -5.54
C THR A 110 -15.38 -8.75 -5.78
N LEU A 111 -15.76 -7.52 -5.46
CA LEU A 111 -14.90 -6.35 -5.65
C LEU A 111 -13.66 -6.41 -4.77
N PHE A 112 -13.79 -6.90 -3.53
CA PHE A 112 -12.67 -7.10 -2.61
C PHE A 112 -11.64 -8.10 -3.18
N LEU A 113 -12.09 -9.22 -3.72
CA LEU A 113 -11.20 -10.23 -4.32
C LEU A 113 -10.58 -9.75 -5.64
N PHE A 114 -11.30 -9.00 -6.47
CA PHE A 114 -10.70 -8.36 -7.65
C PHE A 114 -9.68 -7.27 -7.29
N GLN A 115 -9.89 -6.53 -6.19
CA GLN A 115 -8.89 -5.62 -5.64
C GLN A 115 -7.58 -6.37 -5.32
N LEU A 116 -7.68 -7.51 -4.63
CA LEU A 116 -6.50 -8.33 -4.31
C LEU A 116 -5.83 -8.88 -5.57
N THR A 117 -6.62 -9.27 -6.57
CA THR A 117 -6.10 -9.73 -7.86
C THR A 117 -5.25 -8.65 -8.52
N GLY A 118 -5.78 -7.43 -8.66
CA GLY A 118 -5.05 -6.32 -9.27
C GLY A 118 -3.80 -5.93 -8.48
N LEU A 119 -3.87 -5.91 -7.14
CA LEU A 119 -2.70 -5.69 -6.27
C LEU A 119 -1.61 -6.74 -6.50
N ASN A 120 -1.98 -8.02 -6.53
CA ASN A 120 -1.02 -9.11 -6.69
C ASN A 120 -0.40 -9.15 -8.10
N ILE A 121 -1.15 -8.81 -9.14
CA ILE A 121 -0.59 -8.63 -10.50
C ILE A 121 0.43 -7.49 -10.50
N ALA A 122 0.10 -6.34 -9.87
CA ALA A 122 0.99 -5.19 -9.85
C ALA A 122 2.33 -5.48 -9.17
N PHE A 123 2.35 -6.34 -8.14
CA PHE A 123 3.59 -6.72 -7.46
C PHE A 123 4.41 -7.76 -8.22
N LEU A 124 3.77 -8.67 -8.95
CA LEU A 124 4.46 -9.76 -9.64
C LEU A 124 4.82 -9.46 -11.10
N THR A 125 4.23 -8.44 -11.72
CA THR A 125 4.48 -8.13 -13.12
C THR A 125 5.91 -7.65 -13.38
N GLY A 126 6.54 -8.19 -14.42
CA GLY A 126 7.82 -7.72 -14.99
C GLY A 126 7.67 -6.86 -16.25
N ASP A 127 6.46 -6.37 -16.53
CA ASP A 127 6.13 -5.58 -17.73
C ASP A 127 5.35 -4.30 -17.36
N LEU A 128 5.71 -3.16 -17.97
CA LEU A 128 5.11 -1.85 -17.70
C LEU A 128 3.66 -1.74 -18.17
N PHE A 129 3.31 -2.33 -19.31
CA PHE A 129 1.92 -2.33 -19.79
C PHE A 129 1.05 -3.22 -18.91
N ASN A 130 1.55 -4.39 -18.51
CA ASN A 130 0.81 -5.24 -17.58
C ASN A 130 0.72 -4.62 -16.18
N LEU A 131 1.68 -3.78 -15.76
CA LEU A 131 1.56 -2.95 -14.55
C LEU A 131 0.42 -1.92 -14.69
N PHE A 132 0.27 -1.29 -15.85
CA PHE A 132 -0.89 -0.44 -16.15
C PHE A 132 -2.20 -1.22 -16.05
N VAL A 133 -2.29 -2.41 -16.67
CA VAL A 133 -3.48 -3.26 -16.60
C VAL A 133 -3.80 -3.62 -15.14
N ALA A 134 -2.79 -3.97 -14.34
CA ALA A 134 -2.95 -4.24 -12.91
C ALA A 134 -3.52 -3.04 -12.15
N PHE A 135 -3.06 -1.83 -12.48
CA PHE A 135 -3.60 -0.58 -11.92
C PHE A 135 -5.06 -0.38 -12.32
N GLU A 136 -5.45 -0.65 -13.56
CA GLU A 136 -6.86 -0.52 -13.94
C GLU A 136 -7.75 -1.54 -13.23
N VAL A 137 -7.31 -2.80 -13.12
CA VAL A 137 -8.05 -3.85 -12.39
C VAL A 137 -8.25 -3.45 -10.92
N LEU A 138 -7.19 -3.02 -10.23
CA LEU A 138 -7.31 -2.59 -8.83
C LEU A 138 -8.09 -1.27 -8.68
N LEU A 139 -8.06 -0.37 -9.67
CA LEU A 139 -8.78 0.90 -9.57
C LEU A 139 -10.28 0.70 -9.77
N ILE A 140 -10.69 -0.05 -10.78
CA ILE A 140 -12.10 -0.34 -11.06
C ILE A 140 -12.75 -1.03 -9.86
N ALA A 141 -12.07 -2.02 -9.27
CA ALA A 141 -12.52 -2.66 -8.03
C ALA A 141 -12.63 -1.64 -6.87
N SER A 142 -11.64 -0.76 -6.72
CA SER A 142 -11.62 0.25 -5.66
C SER A 142 -12.73 1.30 -5.83
N TYR A 143 -13.11 1.66 -7.06
CA TYR A 143 -14.22 2.58 -7.33
C TYR A 143 -15.53 1.99 -6.82
N GLY A 144 -15.80 0.71 -7.11
CA GLY A 144 -16.97 0.01 -6.59
C GLY A 144 -16.96 -0.07 -5.05
N LEU A 145 -15.81 -0.41 -4.45
CA LEU A 145 -15.69 -0.51 -2.99
C LEU A 145 -15.84 0.83 -2.27
N LEU A 146 -15.37 1.93 -2.87
CA LEU A 146 -15.49 3.27 -2.30
C LEU A 146 -16.94 3.76 -2.26
N LEU A 147 -17.73 3.36 -3.25
CA LEU A 147 -19.17 3.66 -3.36
C LEU A 147 -20.04 2.68 -2.56
N HIS A 148 -19.44 1.63 -1.99
CA HIS A 148 -20.16 0.58 -1.27
C HIS A 148 -20.91 1.14 -0.04
N GLY A 149 -22.14 0.67 0.14
CA GLY A 149 -23.06 1.17 1.18
C GLY A 149 -23.74 2.51 0.85
N GLY A 150 -23.48 3.10 -0.32
CA GLY A 150 -24.19 4.27 -0.84
C GLY A 150 -23.96 5.58 -0.05
N GLY A 151 -24.80 6.58 -0.33
CA GLY A 151 -24.77 7.90 0.31
C GLY A 151 -24.08 8.98 -0.52
N THR A 152 -24.68 10.18 -0.55
CA THR A 152 -24.23 11.31 -1.38
C THR A 152 -22.79 11.73 -1.08
N THR A 153 -22.39 11.73 0.19
CA THR A 153 -21.02 12.04 0.61
C THR A 153 -19.99 11.05 0.07
N ARG A 154 -20.33 9.75 -0.01
CA ARG A 154 -19.46 8.73 -0.61
C ARG A 154 -19.40 8.88 -2.12
N THR A 155 -20.52 9.14 -2.78
CA THR A 155 -20.59 9.30 -4.24
C THR A 155 -19.75 10.48 -4.73
N VAL A 156 -19.86 11.65 -4.10
CA VAL A 156 -19.09 12.84 -4.50
C VAL A 156 -17.59 12.68 -4.25
N ALA A 157 -17.21 12.04 -3.13
CA ALA A 157 -15.81 11.72 -2.87
C ALA A 157 -15.27 10.69 -3.88
N GLY A 158 -16.08 9.70 -4.24
CA GLY A 158 -15.76 8.68 -5.24
C GLY A 158 -15.53 9.26 -6.64
N LEU A 159 -16.35 10.22 -7.07
CA LEU A 159 -16.21 10.84 -8.39
C LEU A 159 -14.85 11.54 -8.55
N HIS A 160 -14.42 12.34 -7.57
CA HIS A 160 -13.11 13.00 -7.62
C HIS A 160 -11.96 11.99 -7.68
N TYR A 161 -12.07 10.90 -6.92
CA TYR A 161 -11.10 9.81 -6.93
C TYR A 161 -11.02 9.13 -8.31
N VAL A 162 -12.17 8.81 -8.92
CA VAL A 162 -12.25 8.20 -10.26
C VAL A 162 -11.63 9.11 -11.32
N VAL A 163 -12.03 10.38 -11.38
CA VAL A 163 -11.58 11.33 -12.42
C VAL A 163 -10.07 11.51 -12.37
N LEU A 164 -9.51 11.76 -11.19
CA LEU A 164 -8.06 11.97 -11.04
C LEU A 164 -7.28 10.71 -11.42
N ASN A 165 -7.77 9.53 -11.02
CA ASN A 165 -7.09 8.29 -11.36
C ASN A 165 -7.17 7.95 -12.85
N LEU A 166 -8.29 8.24 -13.53
CA LEU A 166 -8.41 8.09 -14.99
C LEU A 166 -7.45 9.02 -15.75
N ILE A 167 -7.29 10.26 -15.30
CA ILE A 167 -6.28 11.18 -15.87
C ILE A 167 -4.88 10.60 -15.68
N GLY A 168 -4.57 10.10 -14.48
CA GLY A 168 -3.31 9.42 -14.21
C GLY A 168 -3.08 8.21 -15.11
N SER A 169 -4.11 7.42 -15.37
CA SER A 169 -4.05 6.25 -16.23
C SER A 169 -3.84 6.61 -17.71
N ALA A 170 -4.46 7.70 -18.19
CA ALA A 170 -4.16 8.24 -19.52
C ALA A 170 -2.69 8.69 -19.63
N LEU A 171 -2.18 9.41 -18.63
CA LEU A 171 -0.77 9.82 -18.56
C LEU A 171 0.18 8.61 -18.51
N PHE A 172 -0.20 7.53 -17.82
CA PHE A 172 0.55 6.27 -17.82
C PHE A 172 0.69 5.75 -19.25
N LEU A 173 -0.41 5.68 -19.99
CA LEU A 173 -0.41 5.12 -21.35
C LEU A 173 0.41 5.98 -22.32
N PHE A 174 0.32 7.32 -22.21
CA PHE A 174 1.18 8.22 -22.99
C PHE A 174 2.66 8.01 -22.69
N SER A 175 3.00 7.91 -21.41
CA SER A 175 4.37 7.69 -20.95
C SER A 175 4.95 6.37 -21.47
N VAL A 176 4.22 5.27 -21.30
CA VAL A 176 4.60 3.94 -21.82
C VAL A 176 4.69 3.96 -23.34
N GLY A 177 3.78 4.66 -24.03
CA GLY A 177 3.82 4.83 -25.48
C GLY A 177 5.10 5.53 -25.96
N MET A 178 5.55 6.58 -25.26
CA MET A 178 6.81 7.28 -25.56
C MET A 178 8.05 6.40 -25.33
N ILE A 179 8.06 5.60 -24.26
CA ILE A 179 9.16 4.66 -24.00
C ILE A 179 9.17 3.57 -25.09
N TYR A 180 8.00 3.02 -25.41
CA TYR A 180 7.85 1.96 -26.41
C TYR A 180 8.24 2.43 -27.82
N SER A 181 7.89 3.66 -28.21
CA SER A 181 8.19 4.17 -29.55
C SER A 181 9.69 4.23 -29.85
N VAL A 182 10.53 4.29 -28.81
CA VAL A 182 11.99 4.31 -28.93
C VAL A 182 12.60 2.93 -28.69
N THR A 183 12.21 2.28 -27.59
CA THR A 183 12.87 1.05 -27.10
C THR A 183 12.32 -0.23 -27.75
N GLY A 184 11.11 -0.16 -28.32
CA GLY A 184 10.40 -1.28 -28.94
C GLY A 184 9.99 -2.38 -27.97
N THR A 185 10.04 -2.15 -26.65
CA THR A 185 9.76 -3.14 -25.61
C THR A 185 9.12 -2.49 -24.39
N LEU A 186 8.36 -3.27 -23.63
CA LEU A 186 7.78 -2.86 -22.33
C LEU A 186 8.14 -3.81 -21.19
N ASN A 187 8.91 -4.85 -21.51
CA ASN A 187 9.48 -5.74 -20.52
C ASN A 187 10.54 -4.99 -19.71
N MET A 188 10.41 -4.97 -18.38
CA MET A 188 11.27 -4.18 -17.50
C MET A 188 12.73 -4.64 -17.54
N ALA A 189 12.99 -5.94 -17.73
CA ALA A 189 14.34 -6.47 -17.84
C ALA A 189 15.01 -6.04 -19.15
N ASP A 190 14.29 -6.09 -20.27
CA ASP A 190 14.78 -5.65 -21.59
C ASP A 190 14.99 -4.12 -21.62
N LEU A 191 14.10 -3.36 -20.98
CA LEU A 191 14.26 -1.92 -20.79
C LEU A 191 15.55 -1.57 -20.02
N ALA A 192 15.86 -2.31 -18.96
CA ALA A 192 17.09 -2.09 -18.18
C ALA A 192 18.38 -2.29 -19.01
N VAL A 193 18.33 -3.12 -20.06
CA VAL A 193 19.47 -3.35 -20.98
C VAL A 193 19.51 -2.31 -22.09
N LYS A 194 18.36 -1.89 -22.64
CA LYS A 194 18.27 -0.97 -23.78
C LYS A 194 18.42 0.50 -23.43
N VAL A 195 17.88 0.94 -22.29
CA VAL A 195 17.92 2.35 -21.86
C VAL A 195 19.36 2.92 -21.81
N PRO A 196 20.37 2.21 -21.28
CA PRO A 196 21.76 2.68 -21.29
C PRO A 196 22.37 2.81 -22.70
N GLN A 197 21.78 2.17 -23.72
CA GLN A 197 22.32 2.08 -25.08
C GLN A 197 21.65 3.08 -26.05
N LEU A 198 20.78 3.94 -25.55
CA LEU A 198 20.05 4.90 -26.37
C LEU A 198 20.97 5.95 -26.98
N SER A 199 20.70 6.32 -28.24
CA SER A 199 21.33 7.47 -28.86
C SER A 199 20.86 8.79 -28.23
N SER A 200 21.70 9.81 -28.29
CA SER A 200 21.42 11.15 -27.74
C SER A 200 20.17 11.81 -28.35
N GLU A 201 19.82 11.48 -29.60
CA GLU A 201 18.61 11.98 -30.27
C GLU A 201 17.32 11.42 -29.65
N ASN A 202 17.33 10.17 -29.22
CA ASN A 202 16.16 9.47 -28.68
C ASN A 202 15.97 9.68 -27.17
N LEU A 203 17.03 10.12 -26.48
CA LEU A 203 17.08 10.28 -25.03
C LEU A 203 16.00 11.24 -24.47
N PRO A 204 15.70 12.40 -25.09
CA PRO A 204 14.68 13.32 -24.57
C PRO A 204 13.28 12.72 -24.50
N LEU A 205 12.93 11.84 -25.45
CA LEU A 205 11.60 11.22 -25.51
C LEU A 205 11.43 10.21 -24.37
N VAL A 206 12.42 9.34 -24.16
CA VAL A 206 12.43 8.38 -23.04
C VAL A 206 12.53 9.10 -21.70
N LYS A 207 13.30 10.18 -21.60
CA LYS A 207 13.36 11.03 -20.40
C LYS A 207 12.00 11.60 -20.03
N THR A 208 11.27 12.12 -21.01
CA THR A 208 9.92 12.67 -20.82
C THR A 208 8.94 11.58 -20.39
N GLY A 209 8.98 10.42 -21.06
CA GLY A 209 8.21 9.23 -20.67
C GLY A 209 8.50 8.82 -19.23
N GLY A 210 9.77 8.70 -18.84
CA GLY A 210 10.19 8.39 -17.47
C GLY A 210 9.64 9.40 -16.47
N LEU A 211 9.85 10.70 -16.66
CA LEU A 211 9.32 11.72 -15.75
C LEU A 211 7.79 11.69 -15.63
N LEU A 212 7.07 11.41 -16.72
CA LEU A 212 5.62 11.19 -16.68
C LEU A 212 5.25 9.95 -15.85
N LEU A 213 6.01 8.84 -15.92
CA LEU A 213 5.81 7.71 -14.99
C LEU A 213 5.98 8.16 -13.53
N LEU A 214 6.96 9.02 -13.23
CA LEU A 214 7.15 9.52 -11.86
C LEU A 214 5.92 10.27 -11.38
N VAL A 215 5.35 11.13 -12.22
CA VAL A 215 4.12 11.89 -11.92
C VAL A 215 2.95 10.93 -11.68
N VAL A 216 2.81 9.90 -12.53
CA VAL A 216 1.74 8.89 -12.41
C VAL A 216 1.87 8.09 -11.13
N PHE A 217 3.06 7.58 -10.81
CA PHE A 217 3.29 6.85 -9.56
C PHE A 217 3.21 7.78 -8.34
N GLY A 218 3.58 9.04 -8.48
CA GLY A 218 3.39 10.09 -7.49
C GLY A 218 1.92 10.36 -7.19
N LEU A 219 1.07 10.40 -8.22
CA LEU A 219 -0.39 10.48 -8.06
C LEU A 219 -0.94 9.25 -7.31
N LYS A 220 -0.50 8.03 -7.67
CA LYS A 220 -0.93 6.78 -7.02
C LYS A 220 -0.46 6.69 -5.56
N SER A 221 0.75 7.15 -5.28
CA SER A 221 1.29 7.19 -3.92
C SER A 221 0.79 8.38 -3.10
N ALA A 222 0.10 9.35 -3.71
CA ALA A 222 -0.37 10.59 -3.08
C ALA A 222 0.77 11.51 -2.59
N ILE A 223 1.76 11.74 -3.46
CA ILE A 223 2.77 12.81 -3.29
C ILE A 223 2.10 14.17 -3.52
N LEU A 224 2.49 15.20 -2.80
CA LEU A 224 2.04 16.57 -3.02
C LEU A 224 2.62 17.14 -4.34
N PRO A 225 1.85 17.86 -5.17
CA PRO A 225 0.48 18.38 -4.97
C PRO A 225 -0.66 17.41 -5.31
N LEU A 226 -0.36 16.16 -5.65
CA LEU A 226 -1.31 15.17 -6.18
C LEU A 226 -2.07 14.40 -5.08
N CYS A 227 -1.94 14.78 -3.81
CA CYS A 227 -2.44 14.02 -2.66
C CYS A 227 -3.88 14.37 -2.21
N PHE A 228 -4.46 15.46 -2.72
CA PHE A 228 -5.71 16.04 -2.18
C PHE A 228 -6.96 15.16 -2.32
N TRP A 229 -6.93 14.15 -3.19
CA TRP A 229 -8.02 13.20 -3.34
C TRP A 229 -8.14 12.23 -2.16
N LEU A 230 -7.02 11.89 -1.52
CA LEU A 230 -6.92 10.79 -0.56
C LEU A 230 -7.71 11.05 0.73
N PRO A 231 -7.58 12.21 1.42
CA PRO A 231 -8.27 12.43 2.69
C PRO A 231 -9.79 12.36 2.54
N ARG A 232 -10.33 12.89 1.44
CA ARG A 232 -11.76 12.85 1.15
C ARG A 232 -12.23 11.45 0.78
N ALA A 233 -11.49 10.71 -0.05
CA ALA A 233 -11.87 9.35 -0.44
C ALA A 233 -11.84 8.41 0.78
N TYR A 234 -10.72 8.35 1.49
CA TYR A 234 -10.51 7.32 2.52
C TYR A 234 -11.37 7.56 3.76
N SER A 235 -11.60 8.82 4.14
CA SER A 235 -12.43 9.12 5.32
C SER A 235 -13.92 8.82 5.14
N ASN A 236 -14.39 8.75 3.89
CA ASN A 236 -15.79 8.45 3.58
C ASN A 236 -16.03 6.96 3.24
N ALA A 237 -14.97 6.20 2.96
CA ALA A 237 -15.06 4.77 2.70
C ALA A 237 -15.55 3.99 3.94
N THR A 238 -16.09 2.78 3.70
CA THR A 238 -16.37 1.85 4.80
C THR A 238 -15.05 1.39 5.43
N ALA A 239 -15.07 1.07 6.73
CA ALA A 239 -13.84 0.78 7.49
C ALA A 239 -12.94 -0.30 6.88
N PRO A 240 -13.42 -1.51 6.49
CA PRO A 240 -12.56 -2.53 5.91
C PRO A 240 -12.02 -2.12 4.53
N VAL A 241 -12.75 -1.26 3.80
CA VAL A 241 -12.27 -0.70 2.52
C VAL A 241 -11.17 0.33 2.78
N ALA A 242 -11.38 1.28 3.69
CA ALA A 242 -10.37 2.27 4.07
C ALA A 242 -9.10 1.60 4.64
N ALA A 243 -9.28 0.52 5.42
CA ALA A 243 -8.18 -0.26 5.95
C ALA A 243 -7.42 -0.99 4.84
N LEU A 244 -8.09 -1.67 3.91
CA LEU A 244 -7.43 -2.27 2.73
C LEU A 244 -6.71 -1.20 1.90
N PHE A 245 -7.32 -0.02 1.74
CA PHE A 245 -6.74 1.08 0.99
C PHE A 245 -5.44 1.62 1.62
N ALA A 246 -5.13 1.29 2.88
CA ALA A 246 -3.85 1.62 3.48
C ALA A 246 -2.65 1.06 2.69
N VAL A 247 -2.82 -0.04 1.92
CA VAL A 247 -1.77 -0.59 1.03
C VAL A 247 -1.75 0.06 -0.35
N MET A 248 -2.82 0.73 -0.79
CA MET A 248 -2.93 1.22 -2.18
C MET A 248 -1.90 2.29 -2.50
N THR A 249 -1.60 3.20 -1.57
CA THR A 249 -0.52 4.18 -1.80
C THR A 249 0.86 3.53 -1.88
N LYS A 250 1.05 2.37 -1.26
CA LYS A 250 2.32 1.63 -1.28
C LYS A 250 2.54 0.94 -2.61
N VAL A 251 1.49 0.69 -3.39
CA VAL A 251 1.63 0.22 -4.78
C VAL A 251 2.33 1.26 -5.65
N GLY A 252 2.00 2.54 -5.48
CA GLY A 252 2.71 3.63 -6.17
C GLY A 252 4.18 3.70 -5.75
N ILE A 253 4.46 3.56 -4.45
CA ILE A 253 5.84 3.53 -3.95
C ILE A 253 6.61 2.31 -4.46
N TYR A 254 5.97 1.13 -4.48
CA TYR A 254 6.51 -0.09 -5.08
C TYR A 254 6.89 0.13 -6.55
N ALA A 255 6.01 0.77 -7.33
CA ALA A 255 6.28 1.08 -8.73
C ALA A 255 7.45 2.07 -8.89
N ILE A 256 7.57 3.07 -8.01
CA ILE A 256 8.73 3.97 -7.98
C ILE A 256 10.00 3.17 -7.71
N LEU A 257 10.03 2.35 -6.65
CA LEU A 257 11.20 1.51 -6.36
C LEU A 257 11.55 0.62 -7.55
N ARG A 258 10.58 -0.15 -8.06
CA ARG A 258 10.80 -1.10 -9.15
C ARG A 258 11.35 -0.43 -10.41
N VAL A 259 10.73 0.66 -10.86
CA VAL A 259 11.09 1.30 -12.14
C VAL A 259 12.37 2.12 -12.01
N TYR A 260 12.57 2.84 -10.91
CA TYR A 260 13.68 3.77 -10.76
C TYR A 260 14.96 3.13 -10.21
N THR A 261 14.90 1.95 -9.59
CA THR A 261 16.13 1.20 -9.28
C THR A 261 16.55 0.29 -10.44
N LEU A 262 15.60 -0.14 -11.29
CA LEU A 262 15.88 -1.08 -12.39
C LEU A 262 16.13 -0.37 -13.73
N ILE A 263 15.15 0.40 -14.23
CA ILE A 263 15.20 1.00 -15.58
C ILE A 263 15.98 2.31 -15.57
N PHE A 264 15.79 3.14 -14.53
CA PHE A 264 16.46 4.43 -14.35
C PHE A 264 17.46 4.42 -13.17
N GLY A 265 18.00 3.24 -12.84
CA GLY A 265 18.99 3.08 -11.78
C GLY A 265 20.38 3.60 -12.14
N GLU A 266 21.38 3.25 -11.35
CA GLU A 266 22.78 3.72 -11.54
C GLU A 266 23.35 3.39 -12.93
N ASN A 267 22.93 2.27 -13.52
CA ASN A 267 23.42 1.79 -14.81
C ASN A 267 22.73 2.45 -16.02
N ALA A 268 21.77 3.36 -15.84
CA ALA A 268 20.94 3.91 -16.91
C ALA A 268 21.62 5.02 -17.76
N GLY A 269 22.94 5.20 -17.65
CA GLY A 269 23.68 6.23 -18.38
C GLY A 269 23.24 7.65 -17.99
N GLU A 270 22.99 8.52 -18.98
CA GLU A 270 22.53 9.90 -18.74
C GLU A 270 21.13 9.99 -18.10
N LEU A 271 20.38 8.89 -18.06
CA LEU A 271 19.06 8.79 -17.43
C LEU A 271 19.12 8.23 -16.01
N ALA A 272 20.31 8.01 -15.44
CA ALA A 272 20.47 7.53 -14.07
C ALA A 272 19.81 8.49 -13.06
N HIS A 273 19.12 7.91 -12.06
CA HIS A 273 18.41 8.61 -10.99
C HIS A 273 17.38 9.63 -11.48
N LEU A 274 16.74 9.34 -12.62
CA LEU A 274 15.80 10.25 -13.27
C LEU A 274 14.71 10.74 -12.29
N GLY A 275 14.69 12.06 -12.04
CA GLY A 275 13.69 12.69 -11.18
C GLY A 275 13.84 12.45 -9.68
N MET A 276 14.79 11.61 -9.22
CA MET A 276 14.99 11.33 -7.79
C MET A 276 15.41 12.58 -6.99
N ASN A 277 16.11 13.52 -7.63
CA ASN A 277 16.48 14.82 -7.04
C ASN A 277 15.25 15.64 -6.56
N TRP A 278 14.11 15.47 -7.22
CA TRP A 278 12.86 16.13 -6.82
C TRP A 278 12.07 15.30 -5.80
N LEU A 279 12.32 14.00 -5.70
CA LEU A 279 11.57 13.10 -4.84
C LEU A 279 11.80 13.43 -3.36
N PHE A 280 13.05 13.66 -2.95
CA PHE A 280 13.38 14.01 -1.56
C PHE A 280 12.68 15.29 -1.07
N PRO A 281 12.84 16.47 -1.72
CA PRO A 281 12.19 17.70 -1.25
C PRO A 281 10.66 17.62 -1.32
N THR A 282 10.09 17.00 -2.37
CA THR A 282 8.63 16.84 -2.46
C THR A 282 8.08 15.89 -1.41
N ALA A 283 8.84 14.86 -1.00
CA ALA A 283 8.47 13.96 0.08
C ALA A 283 8.48 14.66 1.45
N LEU A 284 9.48 15.49 1.74
CA LEU A 284 9.52 16.31 2.95
C LEU A 284 8.34 17.29 3.00
N PHE A 285 8.03 17.94 1.87
CA PHE A 285 6.89 18.84 1.79
C PHE A 285 5.55 18.11 1.93
N THR A 286 5.43 16.90 1.36
CA THR A 286 4.28 16.00 1.54
C THR A 286 4.08 15.63 3.00
N LEU A 287 5.17 15.28 3.72
CA LEU A 287 5.13 14.98 5.15
C LEU A 287 4.65 16.19 5.96
N ALA A 288 5.27 17.36 5.73
CA ALA A 288 4.93 18.59 6.45
C ALA A 288 3.45 18.98 6.27
N ILE A 289 2.95 18.97 5.03
CA ILE A 289 1.54 19.25 4.75
C ILE A 289 0.62 18.17 5.31
N GLY A 290 1.06 16.90 5.29
CA GLY A 290 0.35 15.80 5.95
C GLY A 290 0.14 16.06 7.45
N VAL A 291 1.17 16.54 8.14
CA VAL A 291 1.10 16.90 9.58
C VAL A 291 0.15 18.07 9.82
N ILE A 292 0.19 19.11 8.96
CA ILE A 292 -0.73 20.25 9.06
C ILE A 292 -2.18 19.79 8.86
N GLY A 293 -2.44 18.94 7.85
CA GLY A 293 -3.76 18.38 7.61
C GLY A 293 -4.26 17.50 8.76
N LEU A 294 -3.37 16.74 9.37
CA LEU A 294 -3.65 15.92 10.55
C LEU A 294 -4.04 16.78 11.76
N LEU A 295 -3.30 17.87 12.05
CA LEU A 295 -3.65 18.83 13.11
C LEU A 295 -5.00 19.52 12.88
N GLY A 296 -5.33 19.84 11.62
CA GLY A 296 -6.60 20.46 11.25
C GLY A 296 -7.81 19.50 11.21
N SER A 297 -7.61 18.22 11.50
CA SER A 297 -8.65 17.21 11.35
C SER A 297 -9.68 17.25 12.48
N LYS A 298 -10.96 17.33 12.12
CA LYS A 298 -12.10 17.35 13.06
C LYS A 298 -12.74 15.97 13.28
N LYS A 299 -12.33 14.98 12.50
CA LYS A 299 -12.86 13.61 12.45
C LYS A 299 -11.73 12.61 12.51
N LEU A 300 -11.93 11.49 13.21
CA LEU A 300 -10.94 10.43 13.35
C LEU A 300 -10.56 9.83 11.99
N LYS A 301 -11.52 9.49 11.13
CA LYS A 301 -11.22 8.88 9.82
C LYS A 301 -10.44 9.85 8.91
N THR A 302 -10.71 11.15 8.98
CA THR A 302 -9.94 12.18 8.27
C THR A 302 -8.53 12.33 8.83
N MET A 303 -8.37 12.33 10.16
CA MET A 303 -7.06 12.36 10.81
C MET A 303 -6.19 11.17 10.38
N ILE A 304 -6.78 9.97 10.35
CA ILE A 304 -6.09 8.74 9.91
C ILE A 304 -5.74 8.81 8.42
N ALA A 305 -6.60 9.39 7.58
CA ALA A 305 -6.30 9.56 6.17
C ALA A 305 -5.10 10.51 5.95
N TRP A 306 -4.94 11.56 6.75
CA TRP A 306 -3.72 12.39 6.73
C TRP A 306 -2.50 11.64 7.26
N GLN A 307 -2.65 10.71 8.21
CA GLN A 307 -1.56 9.83 8.64
C GLN A 307 -1.03 8.95 7.49
N VAL A 308 -1.88 8.56 6.52
CA VAL A 308 -1.43 7.87 5.30
C VAL A 308 -0.47 8.76 4.51
N ILE A 309 -0.80 10.05 4.35
CA ILE A 309 0.02 11.03 3.60
C ILE A 309 1.35 11.30 4.32
N ILE A 310 1.33 11.46 5.65
CA ILE A 310 2.56 11.56 6.47
C ILE A 310 3.46 10.34 6.22
N SER A 311 2.86 9.15 6.17
CA SER A 311 3.58 7.90 5.94
C SER A 311 4.19 7.81 4.55
N VAL A 312 3.47 8.28 3.52
CA VAL A 312 3.98 8.40 2.14
C VAL A 312 5.20 9.32 2.09
N GLY A 313 5.09 10.54 2.65
CA GLY A 313 6.20 11.48 2.71
C GLY A 313 7.40 10.93 3.47
N THR A 314 7.16 10.23 4.58
CA THR A 314 8.23 9.60 5.38
C THR A 314 8.98 8.52 4.59
N MET A 315 8.24 7.64 3.87
CA MET A 315 8.84 6.58 3.07
C MET A 315 9.60 7.13 1.86
N LEU A 316 9.00 8.08 1.14
CA LEU A 316 9.62 8.63 -0.06
C LEU A 316 10.81 9.54 0.26
N ALA A 317 10.85 10.16 1.44
CA ALA A 317 12.03 10.90 1.87
C ALA A 317 13.20 9.93 2.11
N ALA A 318 12.96 8.76 2.70
CA ALA A 318 13.99 7.74 2.87
C ALA A 318 14.45 7.13 1.52
N ILE A 319 13.52 6.90 0.58
CA ILE A 319 13.84 6.41 -0.77
C ILE A 319 14.59 7.50 -1.57
N GLY A 320 14.23 8.76 -1.39
CA GLY A 320 14.86 9.91 -2.03
C GLY A 320 16.31 10.17 -1.60
N LEU A 321 16.80 9.51 -0.53
CA LEU A 321 18.23 9.48 -0.20
C LEU A 321 19.03 8.63 -1.19
N THR A 322 18.38 7.81 -2.02
CA THR A 322 19.00 6.94 -3.02
C THR A 322 20.10 6.02 -2.46
N THR A 323 19.96 5.59 -1.20
CA THR A 323 20.89 4.65 -0.55
C THR A 323 20.21 3.31 -0.24
N PRO A 324 20.95 2.19 -0.20
CA PRO A 324 20.41 0.91 0.26
C PRO A 324 19.82 0.97 1.68
N ALA A 325 20.48 1.72 2.57
CA ALA A 325 19.98 1.95 3.93
C ALA A 325 18.63 2.68 3.94
N GLY A 326 18.46 3.71 3.10
CA GLY A 326 17.21 4.45 2.95
C GLY A 326 16.07 3.58 2.43
N ILE A 327 16.34 2.75 1.41
CA ILE A 327 15.36 1.79 0.87
C ILE A 327 14.96 0.75 1.94
N SER A 328 15.94 0.14 2.63
CA SER A 328 15.65 -0.84 3.69
C SER A 328 14.77 -0.24 4.79
N ALA A 329 15.13 0.96 5.28
CA ALA A 329 14.38 1.66 6.31
C ALA A 329 12.95 2.02 5.86
N ALA A 330 12.78 2.44 4.59
CA ALA A 330 11.46 2.71 4.01
C ALA A 330 10.59 1.44 3.94
N LEU A 331 11.18 0.30 3.56
CA LEU A 331 10.48 -0.99 3.50
C LEU A 331 10.10 -1.51 4.89
N PHE A 332 10.96 -1.33 5.90
CA PHE A 332 10.61 -1.65 7.28
C PHE A 332 9.43 -0.77 7.77
N TYR A 333 9.50 0.53 7.48
CA TYR A 333 8.41 1.47 7.81
C TYR A 333 7.12 1.13 7.06
N LEU A 334 7.19 0.65 5.82
CA LEU A 334 6.06 0.24 4.97
C LEU A 334 5.16 -0.79 5.67
N ILE A 335 5.76 -1.82 6.26
CA ILE A 335 5.05 -2.88 6.99
C ILE A 335 4.27 -2.27 8.17
N ASN A 336 4.97 -1.49 9.00
CA ASN A 336 4.41 -0.83 10.17
C ASN A 336 3.23 0.09 9.81
N THR A 337 3.45 1.05 8.89
CA THR A 337 2.40 2.02 8.55
C THR A 337 1.18 1.34 7.94
N THR A 338 1.36 0.30 7.13
CA THR A 338 0.26 -0.36 6.44
C THR A 338 -0.68 -1.04 7.43
N TRP A 339 -0.15 -1.82 8.37
CA TRP A 339 -0.97 -2.53 9.36
C TRP A 339 -1.51 -1.60 10.45
N VAL A 340 -0.70 -0.68 10.98
CA VAL A 340 -1.15 0.26 12.02
C VAL A 340 -2.26 1.18 11.50
N VAL A 341 -2.10 1.75 10.31
CA VAL A 341 -3.12 2.64 9.72
C VAL A 341 -4.37 1.85 9.32
N GLY A 342 -4.21 0.63 8.81
CA GLY A 342 -5.33 -0.28 8.59
C GLY A 342 -6.13 -0.52 9.88
N GLY A 343 -5.43 -0.83 10.97
CA GLY A 343 -6.01 -1.03 12.30
C GLY A 343 -6.72 0.22 12.84
N LEU A 344 -6.13 1.41 12.63
CA LEU A 344 -6.74 2.68 13.00
C LEU A 344 -8.07 2.93 12.28
N PHE A 345 -8.19 2.60 10.99
CA PHE A 345 -9.46 2.74 10.26
C PHE A 345 -10.54 1.80 10.80
N LEU A 346 -10.20 0.55 11.11
CA LEU A 346 -11.12 -0.39 11.74
C LEU A 346 -11.54 0.09 13.14
N LEU A 347 -10.57 0.59 13.92
CA LEU A 347 -10.80 1.11 15.26
C LEU A 347 -11.70 2.36 15.25
N ALA A 348 -11.46 3.31 14.33
CA ALA A 348 -12.24 4.52 14.21
C ALA A 348 -13.72 4.22 13.95
N ASP A 349 -14.02 3.14 13.23
CA ASP A 349 -15.39 2.69 12.96
C ASP A 349 -16.05 2.05 14.19
N LEU A 350 -15.30 1.24 14.95
CA LEU A 350 -15.76 0.72 16.24
C LEU A 350 -16.10 1.85 17.22
N VAL A 351 -15.24 2.87 17.29
CA VAL A 351 -15.46 4.08 18.09
C VAL A 351 -16.72 4.82 17.61
N SER A 352 -16.89 5.02 16.30
CA SER A 352 -18.10 5.59 15.68
C SER A 352 -19.37 4.88 16.13
N SER A 353 -19.36 3.55 16.09
CA SER A 353 -20.53 2.72 16.38
C SER A 353 -21.01 2.80 17.84
N GLN A 354 -20.17 3.31 18.75
CA GLN A 354 -20.47 3.45 20.17
C GLN A 354 -20.66 4.91 20.62
N ARG A 355 -20.70 5.87 19.69
CA ARG A 355 -20.76 7.31 20.01
C ARG A 355 -22.01 8.02 19.50
N GLY A 356 -22.99 7.28 18.98
CA GLY A 356 -24.27 7.83 18.52
C GLY A 356 -24.08 8.94 17.49
N SER A 357 -24.68 10.12 17.72
CA SER A 357 -24.59 11.28 16.81
C SER A 357 -23.23 11.99 16.81
N ALA A 358 -22.33 11.67 17.74
CA ALA A 358 -20.95 12.15 17.67
C ALA A 358 -20.16 11.44 16.57
N ASP A 359 -20.53 10.20 16.23
CA ASP A 359 -19.92 9.39 15.15
C ASP A 359 -18.37 9.39 15.27
N ASP A 360 -17.65 9.72 14.19
CA ASP A 360 -16.19 9.79 14.17
C ASP A 360 -15.64 11.18 14.54
N ARG A 361 -16.50 12.14 14.93
CA ARG A 361 -16.08 13.52 15.23
C ARG A 361 -15.29 13.58 16.52
N ILE A 362 -14.26 14.43 16.54
CA ILE A 362 -13.42 14.69 17.71
C ILE A 362 -14.12 15.74 18.58
N VAL A 363 -15.15 15.30 19.29
CA VAL A 363 -15.97 16.10 20.22
C VAL A 363 -16.25 15.28 21.48
N THR A 364 -16.59 15.92 22.58
CA THR A 364 -17.01 15.20 23.80
C THR A 364 -18.34 14.49 23.55
N ALA A 365 -18.45 13.25 24.07
CA ALA A 365 -19.66 12.43 23.95
C ALA A 365 -19.87 11.64 25.26
N PRO A 366 -21.05 11.05 25.48
CA PRO A 366 -21.25 10.13 26.59
C PRO A 366 -20.27 8.95 26.54
N LYS A 367 -19.98 8.38 27.71
CA LYS A 367 -19.00 7.30 27.87
C LYS A 367 -19.39 6.08 27.02
N MET A 368 -18.45 5.59 26.22
CA MET A 368 -18.62 4.37 25.43
C MET A 368 -18.69 3.13 26.34
N ARG A 369 -19.44 2.11 25.92
CA ARG A 369 -19.54 0.84 26.65
C ARG A 369 -18.19 0.13 26.79
N ASN A 370 -17.43 0.05 25.70
CA ASN A 370 -16.12 -0.61 25.68
C ASN A 370 -14.96 0.41 25.71
N ASN A 371 -15.14 1.54 26.42
CA ASN A 371 -14.20 2.65 26.42
C ASN A 371 -12.75 2.25 26.72
N ALA A 372 -12.55 1.38 27.72
CA ALA A 372 -11.21 0.93 28.11
C ALA A 372 -10.50 0.17 26.97
N LEU A 373 -11.16 -0.83 26.38
CA LEU A 373 -10.61 -1.63 25.29
C LEU A 373 -10.29 -0.75 24.07
N LEU A 374 -11.26 0.06 23.62
CA LEU A 374 -11.07 0.91 22.45
C LEU A 374 -10.01 2.00 22.70
N GLY A 375 -9.95 2.55 23.90
CA GLY A 375 -8.92 3.51 24.32
C GLY A 375 -7.53 2.89 24.36
N THR A 376 -7.38 1.65 24.85
CA THR A 376 -6.11 0.91 24.83
C THR A 376 -5.66 0.62 23.41
N LEU A 377 -6.55 0.12 22.55
CA LEU A 377 -6.23 -0.12 21.14
C LEU A 377 -5.83 1.18 20.43
N PHE A 378 -6.50 2.29 20.73
CA PHE A 378 -6.16 3.60 20.19
C PHE A 378 -4.78 4.06 20.67
N LEU A 379 -4.49 3.92 21.96
CA LEU A 379 -3.19 4.28 22.52
C LEU A 379 -2.05 3.49 21.87
N ILE A 380 -2.19 2.16 21.76
CA ILE A 380 -1.19 1.31 21.09
C ILE A 380 -1.00 1.76 19.65
N SER A 381 -2.09 1.97 18.92
CA SER A 381 -2.04 2.39 17.51
C SER A 381 -1.44 3.78 17.33
N ALA A 382 -1.77 4.72 18.23
CA ALA A 382 -1.25 6.08 18.23
C ALA A 382 0.26 6.09 18.53
N VAL A 383 0.71 5.39 19.57
CA VAL A 383 2.14 5.22 19.91
C VAL A 383 2.91 4.61 18.73
N ALA A 384 2.34 3.60 18.05
CA ALA A 384 2.95 3.00 16.87
C ALA A 384 2.95 3.93 15.64
N ALA A 385 1.92 4.75 15.44
CA ALA A 385 1.85 5.71 14.32
C ALA A 385 2.77 6.93 14.53
N ILE A 386 2.87 7.43 15.76
CA ILE A 386 3.77 8.51 16.16
C ILE A 386 5.23 8.03 16.08
N GLY A 387 5.48 6.77 16.43
CA GLY A 387 6.81 6.17 16.47
C GLY A 387 7.51 6.37 17.81
N LEU A 388 6.77 6.17 18.92
CA LEU A 388 7.32 6.20 20.27
C LEU A 388 7.74 4.78 20.73
N PRO A 389 8.82 4.65 21.51
CA PRO A 389 9.15 3.38 22.17
C PRO A 389 7.99 2.92 23.07
N PRO A 390 7.70 1.60 23.18
CA PRO A 390 8.45 0.46 22.64
C PRO A 390 7.92 -0.11 21.31
N LEU A 391 7.03 0.60 20.59
CA LEU A 391 6.31 0.02 19.45
C LEU A 391 7.06 0.14 18.11
N SER A 392 6.59 -0.63 17.13
CA SER A 392 7.25 -0.81 15.82
C SER A 392 7.59 0.48 15.09
N GLY A 393 6.75 1.51 15.17
CA GLY A 393 7.00 2.78 14.50
C GLY A 393 8.25 3.52 15.00
N PHE A 394 8.70 3.27 16.22
CA PHE A 394 9.95 3.82 16.73
C PHE A 394 11.14 3.27 15.94
N PHE A 395 11.25 1.94 15.85
CA PHE A 395 12.30 1.27 15.08
C PHE A 395 12.27 1.71 13.62
N SER A 396 11.07 1.78 13.02
CA SER A 396 10.93 2.22 11.64
C SER A 396 11.45 3.64 11.40
N LYS A 397 11.10 4.60 12.26
CA LYS A 397 11.57 5.99 12.11
C LYS A 397 13.04 6.14 12.47
N LEU A 398 13.53 5.40 13.46
CA LEU A 398 14.93 5.39 13.84
C LEU A 398 15.82 4.93 12.67
N LEU A 399 15.45 3.83 12.00
CA LEU A 399 16.16 3.34 10.83
C LEU A 399 16.19 4.38 9.70
N ILE A 400 15.08 5.12 9.49
CA ILE A 400 15.03 6.20 8.49
C ILE A 400 15.98 7.35 8.86
N LEU A 401 16.02 7.74 10.14
CA LEU A 401 16.92 8.79 10.61
C LEU A 401 18.39 8.36 10.48
N GLN A 402 18.70 7.09 10.76
CA GLN A 402 20.05 6.51 10.65
C GLN A 402 20.52 6.33 9.20
N ALA A 403 19.59 6.19 8.25
CA ALA A 403 19.93 6.06 6.84
C ALA A 403 20.50 7.34 6.20
N ALA A 404 20.29 8.51 6.82
CA ALA A 404 20.80 9.77 6.31
C ALA A 404 22.26 10.00 6.73
N THR A 405 23.11 10.32 5.77
CA THR A 405 24.53 10.65 5.99
C THR A 405 24.69 12.08 6.52
N PRO A 406 25.73 12.38 7.34
CA PRO A 406 25.97 13.72 7.85
C PRO A 406 25.99 14.80 6.75
N GLY A 407 25.11 15.79 6.85
CA GLY A 407 24.96 16.87 5.86
C GLY A 407 23.60 17.55 5.91
N THR A 408 23.31 18.39 4.91
CA THR A 408 22.05 19.15 4.82
C THR A 408 20.82 18.24 4.75
N GLU A 409 20.90 17.13 4.01
CA GLU A 409 19.79 16.17 3.88
C GLU A 409 19.41 15.54 5.22
N MET A 410 20.40 15.16 6.04
CA MET A 410 20.18 14.66 7.39
C MET A 410 19.48 15.70 8.26
N VAL A 411 19.96 16.95 8.25
CA VAL A 411 19.34 18.04 9.03
C VAL A 411 17.89 18.26 8.61
N LEU A 412 17.62 18.32 7.31
CA LEU A 412 16.26 18.50 6.78
C LEU A 412 15.35 17.33 7.12
N LEU A 413 15.80 16.10 6.87
CA LEU A 413 15.04 14.87 7.16
C LEU A 413 14.72 14.77 8.64
N TRP A 414 15.73 14.93 9.51
CA TRP A 414 15.58 14.85 10.96
C TRP A 414 14.63 15.93 11.47
N SER A 415 14.81 17.17 11.02
CA SER A 415 13.95 18.28 11.43
C SER A 415 12.49 17.99 11.09
N VAL A 416 12.20 17.62 9.84
CA VAL A 416 10.83 17.39 9.38
C VAL A 416 10.21 16.16 10.04
N ILE A 417 10.95 15.06 10.21
CA ILE A 417 10.44 13.83 10.86
C ILE A 417 10.20 14.04 12.36
N LEU A 418 11.14 14.68 13.08
CA LEU A 418 11.04 14.86 14.53
C LEU A 418 10.01 15.92 14.89
N VAL A 419 10.02 17.08 14.23
CA VAL A 419 9.00 18.12 14.43
C VAL A 419 7.63 17.61 13.98
N GLY A 420 7.56 16.92 12.85
CA GLY A 420 6.33 16.27 12.38
C GLY A 420 5.82 15.21 13.37
N GLY A 421 6.73 14.41 13.94
CA GLY A 421 6.43 13.43 14.99
C GLY A 421 5.86 14.07 16.26
N PHE A 422 6.44 15.20 16.70
CA PHE A 422 5.94 15.97 17.83
C PHE A 422 4.53 16.51 17.60
N PHE A 423 4.25 17.11 16.43
CA PHE A 423 2.90 17.56 16.10
C PHE A 423 1.91 16.41 15.92
N THR A 424 2.35 15.27 15.38
CA THR A 424 1.53 14.05 15.31
C THR A 424 1.16 13.58 16.72
N LEU A 425 2.10 13.60 17.67
CA LEU A 425 1.84 13.30 19.08
C LEU A 425 0.79 14.24 19.67
N ILE A 426 0.88 15.55 19.43
CA ILE A 426 -0.11 16.54 19.90
C ILE A 426 -1.50 16.19 19.38
N ALA A 427 -1.64 15.94 18.07
CA ALA A 427 -2.92 15.64 17.44
C ALA A 427 -3.56 14.36 17.98
N TYR A 428 -2.81 13.26 18.07
CA TYR A 428 -3.33 11.99 18.61
C TYR A 428 -3.66 12.10 20.10
N SER A 429 -2.85 12.81 20.89
CA SER A 429 -3.11 13.04 22.31
C SER A 429 -4.37 13.88 22.53
N HIS A 430 -4.54 14.94 21.73
CA HIS A 430 -5.74 15.78 21.72
C HIS A 430 -6.99 14.96 21.35
N ALA A 431 -6.93 14.20 20.25
CA ALA A 431 -8.03 13.34 19.82
C ALA A 431 -8.36 12.28 20.87
N GLY A 432 -7.34 11.61 21.43
CA GLY A 432 -7.51 10.59 22.45
C GLY A 432 -8.15 11.13 23.73
N SER A 433 -7.70 12.29 24.20
CA SER A 433 -8.25 12.96 25.39
C SER A 433 -9.73 13.31 25.20
N ILE A 434 -10.11 13.88 24.05
CA ILE A 434 -11.50 14.26 23.78
C ILE A 434 -12.40 13.04 23.59
N VAL A 435 -11.94 12.02 22.85
CA VAL A 435 -12.78 10.90 22.46
C VAL A 435 -12.97 9.88 23.58
N PHE A 436 -11.94 9.61 24.40
CA PHE A 436 -11.95 8.54 25.39
C PHE A 436 -11.98 9.01 26.85
N TRP A 437 -11.47 10.21 27.14
CA TRP A 437 -11.32 10.69 28.53
C TRP A 437 -12.38 11.72 28.94
N ARG A 438 -12.63 12.72 28.09
CA ARG A 438 -13.62 13.77 28.34
C ARG A 438 -15.03 13.29 28.00
N ASN A 439 -15.67 12.66 28.98
CA ASN A 439 -17.05 12.19 28.86
C ASN A 439 -18.05 13.28 29.27
N SER A 440 -19.15 13.40 28.52
CA SER A 440 -20.31 14.23 28.92
C SER A 440 -21.36 13.39 29.65
N GLU A 441 -22.20 14.03 30.46
CA GLU A 441 -23.39 13.39 31.01
C GLU A 441 -24.37 13.04 29.86
N GLY A 442 -25.05 11.91 29.97
CA GLY A 442 -25.99 11.41 28.96
C GLY A 442 -25.89 9.92 28.72
N HIS A 443 -26.84 9.35 27.98
CA HIS A 443 -26.93 7.92 27.70
C HIS A 443 -27.09 7.71 26.19
N ILE A 444 -26.41 6.71 25.66
CA ILE A 444 -26.46 6.37 24.23
C ILE A 444 -27.58 5.34 24.05
N LYS A 445 -28.66 5.71 23.36
CA LYS A 445 -29.85 4.84 23.18
C LYS A 445 -29.56 3.52 22.46
N HIS A 446 -28.57 3.51 21.55
CA HIS A 446 -28.13 2.33 20.83
C HIS A 446 -26.60 2.28 20.84
N ASP A 447 -26.04 1.48 21.75
CA ASP A 447 -24.62 1.16 21.77
C ASP A 447 -24.36 -0.02 20.82
N GLY A 448 -23.52 0.18 19.79
CA GLY A 448 -23.11 -0.92 18.92
C GLY A 448 -22.43 -2.02 19.74
N LYS A 449 -23.07 -3.19 19.89
CA LYS A 449 -22.44 -4.36 20.51
C LYS A 449 -21.21 -4.75 19.68
N LEU A 450 -20.06 -4.87 20.33
CA LEU A 450 -18.86 -5.43 19.70
C LEU A 450 -19.07 -6.92 19.46
N GLY A 451 -19.12 -7.33 18.19
CA GLY A 451 -19.02 -8.75 17.87
C GLY A 451 -17.57 -9.23 17.93
N LEU A 452 -17.43 -10.55 18.04
CA LEU A 452 -16.12 -11.19 18.06
C LEU A 452 -15.31 -10.92 16.77
N PRO A 453 -15.87 -11.00 15.54
CA PRO A 453 -15.06 -10.82 14.32
C PRO A 453 -14.42 -9.44 14.21
N VAL A 454 -15.16 -8.36 14.49
CA VAL A 454 -14.65 -7.00 14.39
C VAL A 454 -13.63 -6.69 15.49
N THR A 455 -13.85 -7.20 16.70
CA THR A 455 -12.92 -6.99 17.82
C THR A 455 -11.61 -7.72 17.58
N LEU A 456 -11.68 -9.00 17.17
CA LEU A 456 -10.50 -9.80 16.85
C LEU A 456 -9.73 -9.21 15.68
N SER A 457 -10.42 -8.72 14.66
CA SER A 457 -9.77 -8.14 13.49
C SER A 457 -9.01 -6.87 13.81
N THR A 458 -9.65 -5.94 14.53
CA THR A 458 -9.01 -4.69 14.95
C THR A 458 -7.88 -4.95 15.93
N ALA A 459 -8.11 -5.76 16.97
CA ALA A 459 -7.10 -6.05 17.97
C ALA A 459 -5.92 -6.84 17.38
N GLY A 460 -6.18 -7.79 16.48
CA GLY A 460 -5.14 -8.56 15.79
C GLY A 460 -4.26 -7.67 14.92
N LEU A 461 -4.88 -6.82 14.10
CA LEU A 461 -4.14 -5.92 13.20
C LEU A 461 -3.32 -4.87 13.97
N VAL A 462 -3.85 -4.31 15.07
CA VAL A 462 -3.09 -3.43 15.99
C VAL A 462 -1.98 -4.21 16.71
N GLY A 463 -2.27 -5.45 17.12
CA GLY A 463 -1.32 -6.35 17.78
C GLY A 463 -0.11 -6.73 16.91
N LEU A 464 -0.23 -6.68 15.58
CA LEU A 464 0.92 -6.88 14.68
C LEU A 464 2.05 -5.88 14.91
N SER A 465 1.77 -4.69 15.47
CA SER A 465 2.82 -3.75 15.86
C SER A 465 3.78 -4.35 16.90
N LEU A 466 3.29 -5.19 17.81
CA LEU A 466 4.12 -5.91 18.78
C LEU A 466 4.88 -7.06 18.12
N VAL A 467 4.26 -7.74 17.14
CA VAL A 467 4.91 -8.80 16.36
C VAL A 467 6.09 -8.25 15.56
N ILE A 468 5.94 -7.06 14.96
CA ILE A 468 7.03 -6.38 14.25
C ILE A 468 8.20 -6.09 15.20
N VAL A 469 7.94 -5.68 16.45
CA VAL A 469 8.99 -5.43 17.45
C VAL A 469 9.69 -6.74 17.83
N ALA A 470 8.92 -7.80 18.11
CA ALA A 470 9.47 -9.11 18.46
C ALA A 470 10.33 -9.70 17.33
N LEU A 471 9.95 -9.44 16.07
CA LEU A 471 10.65 -9.92 14.87
C LEU A 471 11.49 -8.84 14.19
N ALA A 472 11.86 -7.76 14.89
CA ALA A 472 12.55 -6.62 14.29
C ALA A 472 13.86 -7.02 13.61
N GLY A 473 14.64 -7.93 14.22
CA GLY A 473 15.90 -8.43 13.66
C GLY A 473 15.71 -9.16 12.32
N PRO A 474 14.90 -10.25 12.26
CA PRO A 474 14.59 -10.93 11.01
C PRO A 474 13.99 -10.02 9.93
N ILE A 475 13.05 -9.13 10.30
CA ILE A 475 12.44 -8.20 9.35
C ILE A 475 13.49 -7.25 8.78
N ASN A 476 14.35 -6.66 9.63
CA ASN A 476 15.39 -5.74 9.18
C ASN A 476 16.40 -6.42 8.25
N ARG A 477 16.83 -7.66 8.56
CA ARG A 477 17.69 -8.43 7.65
C ARG A 477 17.04 -8.68 6.29
N TYR A 478 15.74 -8.99 6.28
CA TYR A 478 15.02 -9.20 5.03
C TYR A 478 14.91 -7.89 4.22
N THR A 479 14.64 -6.75 4.87
CA THR A 479 14.56 -5.45 4.18
C THR A 479 15.93 -4.97 3.70
N GLU A 480 17.01 -5.24 4.43
CA GLU A 480 18.39 -4.99 4.01
C GLU A 480 18.77 -5.83 2.78
N ALA A 481 18.47 -7.14 2.83
CA ALA A 481 18.69 -8.03 1.69
C ALA A 481 17.84 -7.63 0.47
N THR A 482 16.62 -7.15 0.69
CA THR A 482 15.76 -6.60 -0.38
C THR A 482 16.37 -5.36 -1.00
N ALA A 483 16.84 -4.42 -0.17
CA ALA A 483 17.49 -3.20 -0.66
C ALA A 483 18.77 -3.52 -1.43
N ALA A 484 19.60 -4.45 -0.96
CA ALA A 484 20.80 -4.91 -1.68
C ALA A 484 20.43 -5.52 -3.04
N GLN A 485 19.41 -6.38 -3.08
CA GLN A 485 18.90 -6.98 -4.31
C GLN A 485 18.40 -5.93 -5.32
N LEU A 486 17.71 -4.88 -4.86
CA LEU A 486 17.21 -3.81 -5.75
C LEU A 486 18.31 -2.94 -6.35
N ASN A 487 19.42 -2.75 -5.63
CA ASN A 487 20.57 -1.99 -6.12
C ASN A 487 21.51 -2.84 -7.01
N SER A 488 21.28 -4.15 -7.12
CA SER A 488 22.07 -5.06 -7.96
C SER A 488 21.21 -5.69 -9.07
N PRO A 489 20.86 -4.95 -10.13
CA PRO A 489 19.88 -5.39 -11.12
C PRO A 489 20.37 -6.52 -12.05
N ALA A 490 21.65 -6.92 -11.98
CA ALA A 490 22.23 -7.96 -12.84
C ALA A 490 21.46 -9.29 -12.77
N GLY A 491 21.07 -9.73 -11.57
CA GLY A 491 20.27 -10.95 -11.43
C GLY A 491 18.85 -10.80 -12.00
N TYR A 492 18.31 -9.58 -12.08
CA TYR A 492 16.99 -9.33 -12.68
C TYR A 492 17.06 -9.39 -14.21
N THR A 493 18.17 -8.98 -14.83
CA THR A 493 18.31 -9.01 -16.30
C THR A 493 18.65 -10.41 -16.82
N GLU A 494 19.22 -11.30 -15.99
CA GLU A 494 19.40 -12.73 -16.32
C GLU A 494 18.09 -13.44 -16.67
N VAL A 495 16.95 -12.90 -16.26
CA VAL A 495 15.61 -13.36 -16.66
C VAL A 495 15.44 -13.42 -18.18
N LEU A 496 16.11 -12.55 -18.93
CA LEU A 496 16.08 -12.56 -20.40
C LEU A 496 16.73 -13.81 -21.01
N GLN A 497 17.63 -14.46 -20.28
CA GLN A 497 18.39 -15.63 -20.73
C GLN A 497 17.72 -16.95 -20.34
N MET A 498 16.61 -16.93 -19.60
CA MET A 498 15.96 -18.14 -19.13
C MET A 498 15.35 -18.93 -20.30
N PRO A 499 15.71 -20.22 -20.47
CA PRO A 499 15.13 -21.06 -21.50
C PRO A 499 13.65 -21.28 -21.19
N VAL A 500 12.80 -20.95 -22.16
CA VAL A 500 11.39 -21.33 -22.14
C VAL A 500 11.29 -22.85 -22.07
N VAL A 501 10.35 -23.36 -21.25
CA VAL A 501 10.14 -24.79 -21.08
C VAL A 501 9.85 -25.39 -22.45
N THR A 502 10.84 -26.08 -23.02
CA THR A 502 10.64 -26.93 -24.17
C THR A 502 9.86 -28.12 -23.64
N GLU A 503 8.60 -28.27 -24.07
CA GLU A 503 7.90 -29.54 -23.88
C GLU A 503 8.82 -30.63 -24.41
N SER A 504 9.35 -31.47 -23.53
CA SER A 504 9.92 -32.73 -23.96
C SER A 504 8.75 -33.49 -24.60
N ARG A 505 8.68 -33.51 -25.93
CA ARG A 505 7.83 -34.44 -26.66
C ARG A 505 8.15 -35.83 -26.10
N ARG A 506 7.23 -36.38 -25.31
CA ARG A 506 7.15 -37.80 -25.00
C ARG A 506 5.88 -38.32 -25.60
#